data_AF-A0A533XVR8-F1
#
_entry.id   AF-A0A533XVR8-F1
#
_cell.length_a   1.000
_cell.length_b   1.000
_cell.length_c   1.000
_cell.angle_alpha   90.00
_cell.angle_beta   90.00
_cell.angle_gamma   90.00
#
_symmetry.space_group_name_H-M   'P 1'
#
loop_
_entity.id
_entity.type
_entity.pdbx_description
1 polymer ?
#
loop_
_entity_poly.entity_id
_entity_poly.type
_entity_poly.pdbx_seq_one_letter_code
_entity_poly.pdbx_strand_id
1 'polypeptide(L)'
;MYLTQLKQRNITELNEVARELKIEGAANLRKQELIFAILQAQTEKNGVIYGEGVLETLPDGFGFLRAPDSNYLPGPDDIYISPSQIRRFNLRTGDIVSGQIRPPKESERYFALLKVEKINFEDPEVARDKILFDNLTPLYPEERIN
;
A
#
# COMPACT_ATOMS: atom_id res chain seq x y z
N MET A 1 -8.16 0.15 9.44
CA MET A 1 -7.12 -0.84 9.81
C MET A 1 -6.02 -0.80 8.76
N TYR A 2 -4.74 -0.91 9.16
CA TYR A 2 -3.62 -0.89 8.20
C TYR A 2 -3.21 -2.30 7.78
N LEU A 3 -3.01 -2.51 6.47
CA LEU A 3 -2.52 -3.77 5.91
C LEU A 3 -1.17 -4.18 6.53
N THR A 4 -0.27 -3.22 6.74
CA THR A 4 1.05 -3.42 7.34
C THR A 4 0.97 -4.03 8.75
N GLN A 5 -0.01 -3.61 9.55
CA GLN A 5 -0.22 -4.14 10.91
C GLN A 5 -0.62 -5.62 10.88
N LEU A 6 -1.43 -6.05 9.91
CA LEU A 6 -1.82 -7.46 9.78
C LEU A 6 -0.66 -8.33 9.31
N LYS A 7 0.20 -7.81 8.43
CA LYS A 7 1.39 -8.56 7.97
C LYS A 7 2.35 -8.88 9.11
N GLN A 8 2.49 -7.97 10.08
CA GLN A 8 3.39 -8.12 11.22
C GLN A 8 2.89 -9.11 12.28
N ARG A 9 1.59 -9.42 12.31
CA ARG A 9 1.03 -10.39 13.26
C ARG A 9 1.46 -11.83 12.96
N ASN A 10 1.55 -12.64 14.00
CA ASN A 10 1.82 -14.06 13.88
C ASN A 10 0.54 -14.84 13.47
N ILE A 11 0.71 -16.09 13.03
CA ILE A 11 -0.41 -16.90 12.54
C ILE A 11 -1.46 -17.17 13.63
N THR A 12 -1.05 -17.27 14.89
CA THR A 12 -1.93 -17.50 16.03
C THR A 12 -2.85 -16.31 16.25
N GLU A 13 -2.29 -15.10 16.31
CA GLU A 13 -3.03 -13.84 16.42
C GLU A 13 -3.98 -13.63 15.23
N LEU A 14 -3.56 -13.96 14.02
CA LEU A 14 -4.42 -13.87 12.84
C LEU A 14 -5.62 -14.83 12.93
N ASN A 15 -5.41 -16.05 13.44
CA ASN A 15 -6.49 -17.00 13.65
C ASN A 15 -7.47 -16.53 14.74
N GLU A 16 -6.99 -15.86 15.79
CA GLU A 16 -7.85 -15.26 16.82
C GLU A 16 -8.75 -14.17 16.22
N VAL A 17 -8.17 -13.24 15.44
CA VAL A 17 -8.92 -12.21 14.73
C VAL A 17 -9.95 -12.82 13.77
N ALA A 18 -9.56 -13.88 13.05
CA ALA A 18 -10.48 -14.57 12.13
C ALA A 18 -11.66 -15.23 12.85
N ARG A 19 -11.44 -15.78 14.06
CA ARG A 19 -12.52 -16.32 14.90
C ARG A 19 -13.47 -15.22 15.39
N GLU A 20 -12.95 -14.08 15.83
CA GLU A 20 -13.76 -12.92 16.23
C GLU A 20 -14.63 -12.40 15.06
N LEU A 21 -14.09 -12.45 13.85
CA LEU A 21 -14.79 -12.08 12.62
C LEU A 21 -15.70 -13.19 12.06
N LYS A 22 -15.72 -14.37 12.69
CA LYS A 22 -16.52 -15.55 12.28
C LYS A 22 -16.19 -16.06 10.86
N ILE A 23 -14.91 -16.07 10.50
CA ILE A 23 -14.44 -16.58 9.20
C ILE A 23 -14.36 -18.10 9.24
N GLU A 24 -15.13 -18.77 8.38
CA GLU A 24 -15.12 -20.23 8.26
C GLU A 24 -13.84 -20.73 7.58
N GLY A 25 -13.31 -21.88 8.04
CA GLY A 25 -12.12 -22.49 7.42
C GLY A 25 -10.80 -21.76 7.62
N ALA A 26 -10.75 -20.72 8.47
CA ALA A 26 -9.56 -19.89 8.71
C ALA A 26 -8.28 -20.68 9.04
N ALA A 27 -8.41 -21.80 9.76
CA ALA A 27 -7.28 -22.65 10.16
C ALA A 27 -6.58 -23.36 8.99
N ASN A 28 -7.26 -23.51 7.85
CA ASN A 28 -6.72 -24.16 6.65
C ASN A 28 -6.13 -23.16 5.64
N LEU A 29 -6.29 -21.86 5.88
CA LEU A 29 -5.82 -20.81 4.99
C LEU A 29 -4.33 -20.55 5.21
N ARG A 30 -3.60 -20.28 4.13
CA ARG A 30 -2.25 -19.73 4.23
C ARG A 30 -2.32 -18.34 4.87
N LYS A 31 -1.23 -17.88 5.50
CA LYS A 31 -1.16 -16.56 6.15
C LYS A 31 -1.72 -15.44 5.27
N GLN A 32 -1.40 -15.46 3.98
CA GLN A 32 -1.88 -14.46 3.03
C GLN A 32 -3.39 -14.53 2.78
N GLU A 33 -3.93 -15.73 2.53
CA GLU A 33 -5.37 -15.96 2.33
C GLU A 33 -6.16 -15.60 3.59
N LEU A 34 -5.59 -15.86 4.77
CA LEU A 34 -6.15 -15.49 6.06
C LEU A 34 -6.20 -13.96 6.24
N ILE A 35 -5.11 -13.25 5.92
CA ILE A 35 -5.09 -11.79 5.94
C ILE A 35 -6.15 -11.23 4.98
N PHE A 36 -6.29 -11.82 3.79
CA PHE A 36 -7.29 -11.41 2.82
C PHE A 36 -8.72 -11.58 3.36
N ALA A 37 -9.04 -12.75 3.91
CA ALA A 37 -10.35 -13.02 4.50
C ALA A 37 -10.67 -12.09 5.67
N ILE A 38 -9.69 -11.83 6.55
CA ILE A 38 -9.82 -10.88 7.67
C ILE A 38 -10.15 -9.48 7.15
N LEU A 39 -9.39 -9.00 6.15
CA LEU A 39 -9.60 -7.69 5.57
C LEU A 39 -10.97 -7.57 4.89
N GLN A 40 -11.42 -8.60 4.19
CA GLN A 40 -12.74 -8.63 3.57
C GLN A 40 -13.85 -8.52 4.62
N ALA A 41 -13.86 -9.41 5.61
CA ALA A 41 -14.86 -9.42 6.68
C ALA A 41 -14.85 -8.12 7.51
N GLN A 42 -13.68 -7.51 7.68
CA GLN A 42 -13.54 -6.24 8.39
C GLN A 42 -14.03 -5.04 7.56
N THR A 43 -13.85 -5.06 6.24
CA THR A 43 -14.37 -4.02 5.34
C THR A 43 -15.89 -3.98 5.36
N GLU A 44 -16.51 -5.17 5.36
CA GLU A 44 -17.97 -5.30 5.45
C GLU A 44 -18.54 -4.75 6.77
N LYS A 45 -17.77 -4.79 7.87
CA LYS A 45 -18.19 -4.25 9.18
C LYS A 45 -17.84 -2.78 9.41
N ASN A 46 -16.61 -2.37 9.11
CA ASN A 46 -16.02 -1.10 9.58
C ASN A 46 -15.53 -0.18 8.44
N GLY A 47 -15.79 -0.54 7.18
CA GLY A 47 -15.87 0.40 6.05
C GLY A 47 -14.58 0.78 5.31
N VAL A 48 -13.39 0.73 5.93
CA VAL A 48 -12.16 1.21 5.25
C VAL A 48 -10.87 0.49 5.68
N ILE A 49 -10.09 0.04 4.69
CA ILE A 49 -8.73 -0.49 4.86
C ILE A 49 -7.73 0.54 4.34
N TYR A 50 -6.56 0.61 5.00
CA TYR A 50 -5.47 1.50 4.62
C TYR A 50 -4.23 0.70 4.22
N GLY A 51 -3.52 1.19 3.21
CA GLY A 51 -2.28 0.64 2.70
C GLY A 51 -1.24 1.73 2.47
N GLU A 52 0.02 1.33 2.45
CA GLU A 52 1.17 2.18 2.18
C GLU A 52 2.23 1.36 1.42
N GLY A 53 2.94 2.00 0.50
CA GLY A 53 4.10 1.42 -0.17
C GLY A 53 4.79 2.41 -1.10
N VAL A 54 5.90 1.98 -1.69
CA VAL A 54 6.68 2.78 -2.65
C VAL A 54 6.21 2.48 -4.06
N LEU A 55 5.87 3.51 -4.82
CA LEU A 55 5.38 3.39 -6.18
C LEU A 55 6.48 2.89 -7.13
N GLU A 56 6.14 1.86 -7.91
CA GLU A 56 6.83 1.48 -9.13
C GLU A 56 5.86 1.60 -10.31
N THR A 57 6.16 2.49 -11.27
CA THR A 57 5.39 2.64 -12.51
C THR A 57 5.92 1.73 -13.60
N LEU A 58 5.02 1.00 -14.27
CA LEU A 58 5.33 0.12 -15.39
C LEU A 58 5.12 0.83 -16.74
N PRO A 59 5.66 0.29 -17.86
CA PRO A 59 5.59 0.95 -19.18
C PRO A 59 4.17 1.30 -19.67
N ASP A 60 3.17 0.51 -19.27
CA ASP A 60 1.76 0.73 -19.62
C ASP A 60 1.09 1.85 -18.79
N GLY A 61 1.86 2.51 -17.91
CA GLY A 61 1.43 3.68 -17.14
C GLY A 61 0.65 3.37 -15.87
N PHE A 62 0.36 2.11 -15.56
CA PHE A 62 -0.12 1.69 -14.24
C PHE A 62 1.08 1.37 -13.34
N GLY A 63 0.84 1.15 -12.05
CA GLY A 63 1.91 0.83 -11.12
C GLY A 63 1.47 -0.03 -9.95
N PHE A 64 2.46 -0.39 -9.14
CA PHE A 64 2.26 -1.10 -7.87
C PHE A 64 2.98 -0.37 -6.74
N LEU A 65 2.34 -0.31 -5.57
CA LEU A 65 3.00 0.10 -4.34
C LEU A 65 3.68 -1.13 -3.74
N ARG A 66 5.00 -1.14 -3.81
CA ARG A 66 5.86 -2.20 -3.28
C ARG A 66 6.07 -2.02 -1.79
N ALA A 67 6.09 -3.12 -1.07
CA ALA A 67 6.21 -3.10 0.38
C ALA A 67 7.70 -3.16 0.83
N PRO A 68 8.14 -2.29 1.77
CA PRO A 68 9.52 -2.28 2.27
C PRO A 68 9.92 -3.59 2.96
N ASP A 69 8.98 -4.27 3.62
CA ASP A 69 9.17 -5.57 4.27
C ASP A 69 9.51 -6.70 3.29
N SER A 70 9.20 -6.50 2.00
CA SER A 70 9.50 -7.42 0.91
C SER A 70 10.70 -6.96 0.07
N ASN A 71 11.54 -6.07 0.60
CA ASN A 71 12.69 -5.48 -0.11
C ASN A 71 12.33 -4.84 -1.46
N TYR A 72 11.11 -4.29 -1.57
CA TYR A 72 10.56 -3.73 -2.80
C TYR A 72 10.42 -4.72 -3.97
N LEU A 73 10.49 -6.03 -3.69
CA LEU A 73 10.29 -7.05 -4.71
C LEU A 73 8.80 -7.22 -5.04
N PRO A 74 8.47 -7.66 -6.28
CA PRO A 74 7.10 -7.96 -6.64
C PRO A 74 6.48 -9.01 -5.72
N GLY A 75 5.38 -8.63 -5.08
CA GLY A 75 4.67 -9.42 -4.10
C GLY A 75 3.19 -9.58 -4.45
N PRO A 76 2.54 -10.68 -4.03
CA PRO A 76 1.11 -10.89 -4.25
C PRO A 76 0.23 -9.98 -3.36
N ASP A 77 0.83 -9.23 -2.45
CA ASP A 77 0.25 -8.26 -1.54
C ASP A 77 0.53 -6.81 -1.95
N ASP A 78 1.10 -6.61 -3.14
CA ASP A 78 1.29 -5.29 -3.74
C ASP A 78 -0.06 -4.60 -4.01
N ILE A 79 -0.04 -3.27 -3.92
CA ILE A 79 -1.24 -2.46 -4.12
C ILE A 79 -1.18 -1.85 -5.52
N TYR A 80 -2.10 -2.28 -6.38
CA TYR A 80 -2.33 -1.69 -7.69
C TYR A 80 -2.74 -0.22 -7.59
N ILE A 81 -2.12 0.61 -8.42
CA ILE A 81 -2.52 1.99 -8.67
C ILE A 81 -2.80 2.22 -10.15
N SER A 82 -3.93 2.87 -10.43
CA SER A 82 -4.36 3.10 -11.81
C SER A 82 -3.56 4.22 -12.50
N PRO A 83 -3.42 4.20 -13.84
CA PRO A 83 -2.78 5.28 -14.59
C PRO A 83 -3.42 6.64 -14.33
N SER A 84 -4.74 6.67 -14.13
CA SER A 84 -5.49 7.89 -13.84
C SER A 84 -5.10 8.51 -12.49
N GLN A 85 -4.85 7.69 -11.46
CA GLN A 85 -4.37 8.17 -10.17
C GLN A 85 -2.93 8.69 -10.26
N ILE A 86 -2.05 7.95 -10.95
CA ILE A 86 -0.66 8.38 -11.20
C ILE A 86 -0.63 9.75 -11.86
N ARG A 87 -1.40 9.94 -12.95
CA ARG A 87 -1.48 11.23 -13.66
C ARG A 87 -2.10 12.34 -12.81
N ARG A 88 -3.19 12.07 -12.08
CA ARG A 88 -3.91 13.07 -11.28
C ARG A 88 -3.05 13.69 -10.17
N PHE A 89 -2.13 12.92 -9.60
CA PHE A 89 -1.26 13.35 -8.51
C PHE A 89 0.19 13.57 -8.96
N ASN A 90 0.46 13.49 -10.26
CA ASN A 90 1.81 13.63 -10.85
C ASN A 90 2.85 12.70 -10.18
N LEU A 91 2.42 11.48 -9.84
CA LEU A 91 3.24 10.51 -9.12
C LEU A 91 4.36 9.97 -10.00
N ARG A 92 5.48 9.63 -9.37
CA ARG A 92 6.66 9.04 -10.02
C ARG A 92 7.12 7.80 -9.27
N THR A 93 7.84 6.92 -9.98
CA THR A 93 8.53 5.81 -9.32
C THR A 93 9.42 6.33 -8.20
N GLY A 94 9.28 5.74 -7.01
CA GLY A 94 9.96 6.16 -5.78
C GLY A 94 9.08 6.91 -4.79
N ASP A 95 7.91 7.42 -5.21
CA ASP A 95 6.99 8.10 -4.28
C ASP A 95 6.40 7.11 -3.27
N ILE A 96 6.45 7.47 -1.99
CA ILE A 96 5.73 6.76 -0.92
C ILE A 96 4.28 7.21 -0.98
N VAL A 97 3.36 6.29 -1.23
CA VAL A 97 1.94 6.58 -1.31
C VAL A 97 1.22 5.82 -0.21
N SER A 98 0.41 6.53 0.57
CA SER A 98 -0.50 5.90 1.52
C SER A 98 -1.93 6.39 1.34
N GLY A 99 -2.87 5.51 1.67
CA GLY A 99 -4.28 5.82 1.59
C GLY A 99 -5.18 4.60 1.66
N GLN A 100 -6.42 4.79 1.25
CA GLN A 100 -7.46 3.78 1.37
C GLN A 100 -7.31 2.75 0.26
N ILE A 101 -7.36 1.48 0.61
CA ILE A 101 -7.27 0.35 -0.31
C ILE A 101 -8.53 -0.50 -0.22
N ARG A 102 -8.76 -1.30 -1.26
CA ARG A 102 -9.77 -2.35 -1.27
C ARG A 102 -9.17 -3.70 -1.66
N PRO A 103 -9.76 -4.81 -1.19
CA PRO A 103 -9.40 -6.12 -1.69
C PRO A 103 -9.72 -6.26 -3.20
N PRO A 104 -9.00 -7.12 -3.93
CA PRO A 104 -9.36 -7.54 -5.28
C PRO A 104 -10.80 -8.05 -5.37
N LYS A 105 -11.46 -7.73 -6.49
CA LYS A 105 -12.71 -8.38 -6.92
C LYS A 105 -12.40 -9.75 -7.56
N GLU A 106 -13.43 -10.53 -7.89
CA GLU A 106 -13.30 -11.89 -8.47
C GLU A 106 -12.36 -11.96 -9.70
N SER A 107 -12.26 -10.89 -10.49
CA SER A 107 -11.40 -10.82 -11.68
C SER A 107 -10.00 -10.23 -11.43
N GLU A 108 -9.71 -9.81 -10.20
CA GLU A 108 -8.49 -9.08 -9.84
C GLU A 108 -7.61 -9.92 -8.90
N ARG A 109 -6.29 -9.68 -8.93
CA ARG A 109 -5.31 -10.42 -8.12
C ARG A 109 -4.70 -9.62 -6.98
N TYR A 110 -4.73 -8.29 -7.07
CA TYR A 110 -4.00 -7.39 -6.19
C TYR A 110 -4.96 -6.45 -5.47
N PHE A 111 -4.55 -5.97 -4.30
CA PHE A 111 -5.24 -4.84 -3.65
C PHE A 111 -5.23 -3.65 -4.60
N ALA A 112 -6.27 -2.82 -4.56
CA ALA A 112 -6.33 -1.61 -5.39
C ALA A 112 -6.46 -0.37 -4.51
N LEU A 113 -5.71 0.67 -4.85
CA LEU A 113 -5.81 1.96 -4.18
C LEU A 113 -7.14 2.63 -4.56
N LEU A 114 -7.98 2.93 -3.57
CA LEU A 114 -9.23 3.67 -3.72
C LEU A 114 -8.99 5.17 -3.68
N LYS A 115 -8.27 5.63 -2.65
CA LYS A 115 -8.06 7.06 -2.39
C LYS A 115 -6.64 7.27 -1.88
N VAL A 116 -5.91 8.18 -2.53
CA VAL A 116 -4.62 8.69 -2.03
C VAL A 116 -4.90 9.62 -0.85
N GLU A 117 -4.24 9.41 0.28
CA GLU A 117 -4.32 10.29 1.45
C GLU A 117 -3.03 11.05 1.71
N LYS A 118 -1.87 10.45 1.46
CA LYS A 118 -0.57 11.12 1.57
C LYS A 118 0.39 10.68 0.48
N ILE A 119 1.29 11.58 0.11
CA ILE A 119 2.40 11.34 -0.81
C ILE A 119 3.68 11.82 -0.10
N ASN A 120 4.67 10.94 0.06
CA ASN A 120 5.91 11.23 0.78
C ASN A 120 5.67 11.87 2.16
N PHE A 121 4.71 11.31 2.91
CA PHE A 121 4.26 11.74 4.24
C PHE A 121 3.54 13.09 4.32
N GLU A 122 3.33 13.76 3.19
CA GLU A 122 2.68 15.07 3.09
C GLU A 122 1.29 14.98 2.42
N ASP A 123 0.53 16.07 2.48
CA ASP A 123 -0.73 16.18 1.75
C ASP A 123 -0.50 16.09 0.24
N PRO A 124 -1.33 15.34 -0.52
CA PRO A 124 -1.17 15.19 -1.96
C PRO A 124 -1.16 16.48 -2.76
N GLU A 125 -1.72 17.57 -2.23
CA GLU A 125 -1.68 18.89 -2.86
C GLU A 125 -0.27 19.48 -2.87
N VAL A 126 0.51 19.29 -1.80
CA VAL A 126 1.88 19.81 -1.67
C VAL A 126 2.83 19.13 -2.65
N ALA A 127 2.61 17.84 -2.93
CA ALA A 127 3.46 17.07 -3.84
C ALA A 127 3.46 17.60 -5.29
N ARG A 128 2.43 18.36 -5.70
CA ARG A 128 2.31 18.89 -7.07
C ARG A 128 3.29 20.00 -7.38
N ASP A 129 3.67 20.78 -6.38
CA ASP A 129 4.51 21.97 -6.54
C ASP A 129 6.00 21.68 -6.30
N LYS A 130 6.38 20.40 -6.12
CA LYS A 130 7.76 20.01 -5.85
C LYS A 130 8.65 20.20 -7.07
N ILE A 131 9.81 20.80 -6.82
CA ILE A 131 10.90 20.89 -7.80
C ILE A 131 11.45 19.48 -8.03
N LEU A 132 11.70 19.14 -9.29
CA LEU A 132 12.31 17.85 -9.64
C LEU A 132 13.74 17.78 -9.09
N PHE A 133 14.14 16.60 -8.63
CA PHE A 133 15.48 16.37 -8.10
C PHE A 133 16.58 16.83 -9.08
N ASP A 134 16.42 16.55 -10.38
CA ASP A 134 17.36 16.95 -11.44
C ASP A 134 17.49 18.46 -11.63
N ASN A 135 16.53 19.24 -11.14
CA ASN A 135 16.54 20.71 -11.20
C ASN A 135 17.12 21.35 -9.93
N LEU A 136 17.44 20.56 -8.90
CA LEU A 136 18.09 21.07 -7.69
C LEU A 136 19.55 21.43 -7.99
N THR A 137 20.05 22.45 -7.30
CA THR A 137 21.46 22.84 -7.41
C THR A 137 22.31 21.93 -6.52
N PRO A 138 23.29 21.18 -7.07
CA PRO A 138 24.18 20.36 -6.27
C PRO A 138 25.14 21.24 -5.45
N LEU A 139 25.26 20.97 -4.15
CA LEU A 139 26.13 21.70 -3.22
C LEU A 139 26.94 20.72 -2.36
N TYR A 140 28.02 21.21 -1.76
CA TYR A 140 28.73 20.46 -0.72
C TYR A 140 27.91 20.44 0.58
N PRO A 141 28.07 19.41 1.44
CA PRO A 141 27.38 19.37 2.73
C PRO A 141 27.78 20.56 3.63
N GLU A 142 26.79 21.30 4.12
CA GLU A 142 27.00 22.41 5.06
C GLU A 142 26.93 21.95 6.53
N GLU A 143 26.27 20.83 6.79
CA GLU A 143 26.09 20.26 8.12
C GLU A 143 26.72 18.87 8.21
N ARG A 144 27.41 18.62 9.33
CA ARG A 144 27.94 17.29 9.67
C ARG A 144 26.92 16.55 10.52
N ILE A 145 26.52 15.37 10.07
CA ILE A 145 25.75 14.43 10.89
C ILE A 145 26.71 13.86 11.95
N ASN A 146 26.35 14.00 13.23
CA ASN A 146 27.10 13.48 14.38
C ASN A 146 26.41 12.25 14.97
#